data_AF-A0A109LUK0-F1
#
_entry.id   AF-A0A109LUK0-F1
#
_cell.length_a   1.000
_cell.length_b   1.000
_cell.length_c   1.000
_cell.angle_alpha   90.00
_cell.angle_beta   90.00
_cell.angle_gamma   90.00
#
_symmetry.space_group_name_H-M   'P 1'
#
loop_
_entity.id
_entity.type
_entity.pdbx_description
1 polymer ?
#
loop_
_entity_poly.entity_id
_entity_poly.type
_entity_poly.pdbx_seq_one_letter_code
_entity_poly.pdbx_strand_id
1 'polypeptide(L)'
;MKRNHCLQTYVTAQVDDWIRAQARERGVSSSIVVGDCIHDAWLRDMEADLRTPATDPVRQNIFITVALDALLTYHPETDLRERVVDAYQRRLARLGLVAPRPAGGDHGE
;
A
#
# COMPACT_ATOMS: atom_id res chain seq x y z
N MET A 1 -17.50 23.36 25.52
CA MET A 1 -18.14 22.31 24.68
C MET A 1 -17.75 22.55 23.23
N LYS A 2 -17.05 21.60 22.59
CA LYS A 2 -16.90 21.64 21.13
C LYS A 2 -18.27 21.30 20.51
N ARG A 3 -18.73 22.11 19.56
CA ARG A 3 -20.04 21.93 18.93
C ARG A 3 -19.86 20.97 17.76
N ASN A 4 -20.46 19.79 17.84
CA ASN A 4 -20.44 18.84 16.73
C ASN A 4 -21.37 19.35 15.62
N HIS A 5 -20.93 19.21 14.37
CA HIS A 5 -21.76 19.52 13.20
C HIS A 5 -22.49 18.25 12.75
N CYS A 6 -23.78 18.37 12.47
CA CYS A 6 -24.59 17.26 11.95
C CYS A 6 -24.55 17.29 10.42
N LEU A 7 -24.32 16.13 9.81
CA LEU A 7 -24.36 15.94 8.36
C LEU A 7 -25.48 14.95 8.04
N GLN A 8 -26.39 15.34 7.16
CA GLN A 8 -27.44 14.46 6.64
C GLN A 8 -27.05 14.03 5.22
N THR A 9 -27.11 12.73 4.96
CA THR A 9 -26.76 12.14 3.66
C THR A 9 -27.67 10.97 3.34
N TYR A 10 -27.68 10.56 2.06
CA TYR A 10 -28.38 9.38 1.59
C TYR A 10 -27.37 8.27 1.30
N VAL A 11 -27.69 7.05 1.73
CA VAL A 11 -26.89 5.86 1.49
C VAL A 11 -27.78 4.76 0.91
N THR A 12 -27.16 3.78 0.25
CA THR A 12 -27.88 2.59 -0.21
C THR A 12 -28.31 1.73 1.00
N ALA A 13 -29.36 0.92 0.83
CA ALA A 13 -29.83 0.02 1.88
C ALA A 13 -28.71 -0.89 2.43
N GLN A 14 -27.85 -1.40 1.53
CA GLN A 14 -26.69 -2.23 1.90
C GLN A 14 -25.74 -1.51 2.88
N VAL A 15 -25.52 -0.21 2.70
CA VAL A 15 -24.63 0.58 3.56
C VAL A 15 -25.30 0.86 4.91
N ASP A 16 -26.60 1.18 4.94
CA ASP A 16 -27.35 1.35 6.19
C ASP A 16 -27.35 0.05 7.04
N ASP A 17 -27.63 -1.09 6.41
CA ASP A 17 -27.60 -2.40 7.08
C ASP A 17 -26.22 -2.72 7.66
N TRP A 18 -25.16 -2.44 6.89
CA TRP A 18 -23.79 -2.62 7.35
C TRP A 18 -23.45 -1.71 8.54
N ILE A 19 -23.83 -0.41 8.50
CA ILE A 19 -23.62 0.53 9.60
C ILE A 19 -24.31 0.03 10.87
N ARG A 20 -25.58 -0.39 10.76
CA ARG A 20 -26.36 -0.89 11.90
C ARG A 20 -25.76 -2.16 12.48
N ALA A 21 -25.26 -3.07 11.64
CA ALA A 21 -24.59 -4.27 12.08
C ALA A 21 -23.31 -3.95 12.87
N GLN A 22 -22.47 -3.04 12.36
CA GLN A 22 -21.25 -2.59 13.03
C GLN A 22 -21.55 -1.86 14.35
N ALA A 23 -22.57 -1.00 14.38
CA ALA A 23 -22.99 -0.29 15.58
C ALA A 23 -23.41 -1.27 16.69
N ARG A 24 -24.20 -2.28 16.32
CA ARG A 24 -24.64 -3.35 17.24
C ARG A 24 -23.47 -4.19 17.75
N GLU A 25 -22.55 -4.58 16.87
CA GLU A 25 -21.37 -5.37 17.23
C GLU A 25 -20.47 -4.62 18.23
N ARG A 26 -20.30 -3.31 18.04
CA ARG A 26 -19.44 -2.46 18.89
C ARG A 26 -20.15 -1.90 20.12
N GLY A 27 -21.47 -2.05 20.23
CA GLY A 27 -22.27 -1.48 21.32
C GLY A 27 -22.31 0.06 21.32
N VAL A 28 -22.26 0.68 20.14
CA VAL A 28 -22.21 2.14 19.95
C VAL A 28 -23.35 2.61 19.03
N SER A 29 -23.55 3.93 18.93
CA SER A 29 -24.53 4.48 17.99
C SER A 29 -24.03 4.41 16.54
N SER A 30 -24.96 4.32 15.58
CA SER A 30 -24.64 4.40 14.15
C SER A 30 -23.89 5.68 13.78
N SER A 31 -24.14 6.79 14.48
CA SER A 31 -23.44 8.06 14.26
C SER A 31 -21.94 7.99 14.59
N ILE A 32 -21.54 7.16 15.56
CA ILE A 32 -20.12 6.93 15.87
C ILE A 32 -19.47 6.17 14.73
N VAL A 33 -20.09 5.09 14.26
CA VAL A 33 -19.58 4.29 13.13
C VAL A 33 -19.41 5.16 11.88
N VAL A 34 -20.42 5.98 11.55
CA VAL A 34 -20.34 6.92 10.42
C VAL A 34 -19.23 7.94 10.62
N GLY A 35 -19.11 8.51 11.82
CA GLY A 35 -18.05 9.45 12.17
C GLY A 35 -16.66 8.87 11.97
N ASP A 36 -16.41 7.67 12.48
CA ASP A 36 -15.14 6.95 12.32
C ASP A 36 -14.83 6.70 10.85
N CYS A 37 -15.80 6.23 10.07
CA CYS A 37 -15.62 5.98 8.63
C CYS A 37 -15.24 7.25 7.86
N ILE A 38 -15.88 8.38 8.18
CA ILE A 38 -15.58 9.68 7.56
C ILE A 38 -14.20 10.15 8.00
N HIS A 39 -13.85 10.01 9.28
CA HIS A 39 -12.53 10.39 9.79
C HIS A 39 -11.41 9.59 9.14
N ASP A 40 -11.56 8.27 9.02
CA ASP A 40 -10.60 7.38 8.38
C ASP A 40 -10.46 7.66 6.87
N ALA A 41 -11.55 8.04 6.20
CA ALA A 41 -11.50 8.48 4.81
C ALA A 41 -10.74 9.81 4.67
N TRP A 42 -11.06 10.79 5.52
CA TRP A 42 -10.38 12.09 5.53
C TRP A 42 -8.88 11.96 5.85
N LEU A 43 -8.52 11.14 6.84
CA LEU A 43 -7.13 10.93 7.22
C LEU A 43 -6.31 10.31 6.08
N ARG A 44 -6.87 9.33 5.36
CA ARG A 44 -6.23 8.72 4.19
C ARG A 44 -5.99 9.72 3.05
N ASP A 45 -6.96 10.60 2.82
CA ASP A 45 -6.88 11.63 1.78
C ASP A 45 -5.84 12.70 2.15
N MET A 46 -5.84 13.16 3.39
CA MET A 46 -4.85 14.12 3.89
C MET A 46 -3.44 13.54 3.94
N GLU A 47 -3.27 12.28 4.33
CA GLU A 47 -1.98 11.61 4.29
C GLU A 47 -1.46 11.47 2.85
N ALA A 48 -2.35 11.23 1.87
CA ALA A 48 -1.97 11.19 0.47
C ALA A 48 -1.47 12.56 -0.04
N ASP A 49 -2.13 13.65 0.36
CA ASP A 49 -1.72 15.02 0.02
C ASP A 49 -0.42 15.46 0.74
N LEU A 50 -0.14 14.92 1.93
CA LEU A 50 1.09 15.17 2.68
C LEU A 50 2.29 14.37 2.16
N ARG A 51 2.08 13.43 1.22
CA ARG A 51 3.20 12.75 0.54
C ARG A 51 3.89 13.71 -0.41
N THR A 52 4.90 14.40 0.12
CA THR A 52 5.91 15.05 -0.71
C THR A 52 6.51 14.03 -1.69
N PRO A 53 7.02 14.44 -2.87
CA PRO A 53 7.71 13.53 -3.79
C PRO A 53 8.82 12.69 -3.12
N ALA A 54 9.39 13.20 -2.02
CA ALA A 54 10.41 12.56 -1.22
C ALA A 54 9.87 11.49 -0.25
N THR A 55 8.56 11.45 0.04
CA THR A 55 7.90 10.46 0.92
C THR A 55 6.93 9.54 0.20
N ASP A 56 6.79 9.69 -1.12
CA ASP A 56 6.09 8.72 -1.97
C ASP A 56 6.92 7.41 -2.03
N PRO A 57 6.45 6.30 -1.44
CA PRO A 57 7.19 5.04 -1.41
C PRO A 57 7.45 4.48 -2.81
N VAL A 58 6.60 4.80 -3.80
CA VAL A 58 6.82 4.37 -5.19
C VAL A 58 8.01 5.12 -5.79
N ARG A 59 8.06 6.45 -5.62
CA ARG A 59 9.20 7.26 -6.10
C ARG A 59 10.49 6.95 -5.36
N GLN A 60 10.45 6.72 -4.05
CA GLN A 60 11.61 6.29 -3.28
C GLN A 60 12.16 4.95 -3.78
N ASN A 61 11.29 3.96 -4.01
CA ASN A 61 11.71 2.67 -4.54
C ASN A 61 12.35 2.78 -5.93
N ILE A 62 11.79 3.62 -6.82
CA ILE A 62 12.36 3.89 -8.13
C ILE A 62 13.75 4.54 -7.97
N PHE A 63 13.88 5.57 -7.14
CA PHE A 63 15.15 6.24 -6.90
C PHE A 63 16.23 5.29 -6.36
N ILE A 64 15.90 4.48 -5.35
CA ILE A 64 16.81 3.49 -4.76
C ILE A 64 17.28 2.49 -5.81
N THR A 65 16.36 2.00 -6.65
CA THR A 65 16.69 1.01 -7.70
C THR A 65 17.61 1.60 -8.76
N VAL A 66 17.32 2.83 -9.22
CA VAL A 66 18.16 3.55 -10.21
C VAL A 66 19.53 3.91 -9.63
N ALA A 67 19.58 4.40 -8.39
CA ALA A 67 20.83 4.73 -7.73
C ALA A 67 21.72 3.50 -7.51
N LEU A 68 21.12 2.37 -7.10
CA LEU A 68 21.83 1.10 -6.97
C LEU A 68 22.39 0.62 -8.32
N ASP A 69 21.60 0.71 -9.39
CA ASP A 69 22.05 0.31 -10.73
C ASP A 69 23.20 1.18 -11.24
N ALA A 70 23.14 2.50 -10.99
CA ALA A 70 24.21 3.42 -11.34
C ALA A 70 25.50 3.13 -10.56
N LEU A 71 25.40 2.80 -9.26
CA LEU A 71 26.55 2.41 -8.44
C LEU A 71 27.18 1.09 -8.91
N LEU A 72 26.36 0.13 -9.32
CA LEU A 72 26.82 -1.18 -9.77
C LEU A 72 27.38 -1.16 -11.21
N THR A 73 26.89 -0.26 -12.07
CA THR A 73 27.32 -0.15 -13.47
C THR A 73 28.79 0.24 -13.62
N TYR A 74 29.32 1.06 -12.71
CA TYR A 74 30.73 1.49 -12.72
C TYR A 74 31.61 0.71 -11.74
N HIS A 75 31.11 -0.40 -11.20
CA HIS A 75 31.86 -1.20 -10.24
C HIS A 75 32.95 -2.04 -10.95
N PRO A 76 34.16 -2.16 -10.39
CA PRO A 76 35.25 -2.93 -11.00
C PRO A 76 34.96 -4.43 -11.12
N GLU A 77 34.10 -4.97 -10.25
CA GLU A 77 33.59 -6.33 -10.34
C GLU A 77 32.33 -6.36 -11.24
N THR A 78 32.48 -6.90 -12.44
CA THR A 78 31.41 -6.93 -13.47
C THR A 78 30.26 -7.89 -13.14
N ASP A 79 30.50 -8.90 -12.29
CA ASP A 79 29.50 -9.89 -11.84
C ASP A 79 28.69 -9.41 -10.62
N LEU A 80 29.12 -8.33 -9.96
CA LEU A 80 28.49 -7.85 -8.73
C LEU A 80 27.02 -7.47 -8.96
N ARG A 81 26.69 -6.89 -10.12
CA ARG A 81 25.33 -6.50 -10.48
C ARG A 81 24.38 -7.70 -10.48
N GLU A 82 24.78 -8.79 -11.13
CA GLU A 82 24.00 -10.02 -11.23
C GLU A 82 23.79 -10.67 -9.86
N ARG A 83 24.86 -10.74 -9.05
CA ARG A 83 24.80 -11.29 -7.69
C ARG A 83 23.87 -10.50 -6.76
N VAL A 84 23.82 -9.17 -6.89
CA VAL A 84 22.91 -8.32 -6.11
C VAL A 84 21.46 -8.55 -6.52
N VAL A 85 21.18 -8.65 -7.83
CA VAL A 85 19.85 -8.97 -8.35
C VAL A 85 19.38 -10.35 -7.84
N ASP A 86 20.23 -11.36 -7.88
CA ASP A 86 19.93 -12.70 -7.38
C ASP A 86 19.69 -12.74 -5.86
N ALA A 87 20.46 -11.97 -5.10
CA ALA A 87 20.24 -11.81 -3.67
C ALA A 87 18.90 -11.12 -3.37
N TYR A 88 18.55 -10.10 -4.15
CA TYR A 88 17.27 -9.40 -4.05
C TYR A 88 16.08 -10.32 -4.37
N GLN A 89 16.15 -11.08 -5.47
CA GLN A 89 15.12 -12.06 -5.82
C GLN A 89 14.91 -13.12 -4.73
N ARG A 90 16.01 -13.67 -4.18
CA ARG A 90 15.93 -14.61 -3.04
C ARG A 90 15.29 -13.98 -1.82
N ARG A 91 15.56 -12.70 -1.54
CA ARG A 91 14.95 -11.95 -0.43
C ARG A 91 13.44 -11.77 -0.65
N LEU A 92 13.02 -11.39 -1.85
CA LEU A 92 11.60 -11.21 -2.16
C LEU A 92 10.83 -12.53 -2.08
N ALA A 93 11.43 -13.64 -2.54
CA ALA A 93 10.84 -14.98 -2.43
C ALA A 93 10.62 -15.39 -0.96
N ARG A 94 11.61 -15.14 -0.07
CA ARG A 94 11.46 -15.39 1.38
C ARG A 94 10.36 -14.56 2.04
N LEU A 95 10.11 -13.37 1.52
CA LEU A 95 9.08 -12.44 2.04
C LEU A 95 7.71 -12.67 1.41
N GLY A 96 7.57 -13.62 0.46
CA GLY A 96 6.30 -13.89 -0.22
C GLY A 96 5.85 -12.77 -1.17
N LEU A 97 6.78 -11.90 -1.60
CA LEU A 97 6.49 -10.73 -2.43
C LEU A 97 6.60 -11.00 -3.94
N VAL A 98 6.93 -12.23 -4.36
CA VAL A 98 7.00 -12.65 -5.77
C VAL A 98 6.10 -13.85 -5.96
N ALA A 99 5.22 -13.81 -6.97
CA ALA A 99 4.54 -15.01 -7.44
C ALA A 99 5.58 -15.97 -8.04
N PRO A 100 5.43 -17.30 -7.89
CA PRO A 100 6.36 -18.25 -8.50
C PRO A 100 6.50 -17.92 -9.99
N ARG A 101 7.73 -17.71 -10.47
CA ARG A 101 8.00 -17.54 -11.89
C ARG A 101 7.39 -18.76 -12.58
N PRO A 102 6.44 -18.61 -13.54
CA PRO A 102 6.00 -19.76 -14.31
C PRO A 102 7.27 -20.34 -14.95
N ALA A 103 7.52 -21.63 -14.69
CA ALA A 103 8.56 -22.37 -15.37
C ALA A 103 8.21 -22.34 -16.87
N GLY A 104 8.76 -21.35 -17.58
CA GLY A 104 8.66 -21.25 -19.02
C GLY A 104 9.36 -22.46 -19.62
N GLY A 105 8.62 -23.20 -20.43
CA GLY A 105 8.95 -24.54 -20.89
C GLY A 105 10.29 -24.65 -21.61
N ASP A 106 10.90 -25.79 -21.36
CA ASP A 106 11.83 -26.47 -22.25
C ASP A 106 11.19 -26.59 -23.64
N HIS A 107 11.52 -25.66 -24.53
CA HIS A 107 11.44 -25.91 -25.97
C HIS A 107 12.84 -26.27 -26.42
N GLY A 108 13.17 -27.55 -26.26
CA GLY A 108 14.15 -28.19 -27.11
C GLY A 108 13.68 -28.13 -28.56
N GLU A 109 14.53 -27.56 -29.41
CA GLU A 109 14.94 -28.09 -30.72
C GLU A 109 16.42 -27.74 -30.93
#